data_AF-A0A3C0NW13-F1
#
_entry.id   AF-A0A3C0NW13-F1
#
_cell.length_a   1.000
_cell.length_b   1.000
_cell.length_c   1.000
_cell.angle_alpha   90.00
_cell.angle_beta   90.00
_cell.angle_gamma   90.00
#
_symmetry.space_group_name_H-M   'P 1'
#
loop_
_entity.id
_entity.type
_entity.pdbx_description
1 polymer ?
#
loop_
_entity_poly.entity_id
_entity_poly.type
_entity_poly.pdbx_seq_one_letter_code
_entity_poly.pdbx_strand_id
1 'polypeptide(L)'
;MMCLNLIEEQTMENLTYLRQKVYDPALRLIHLWNGLVIVFLMTTIWLSEFFDRGVGEKTLWQLHVYLGYALAIGVTARLIWGIVGPQHARFSDMWHPATWWSAIRKFCFKAQPRFGHHPLASGIYLLVYLMLITMVITGLSLAAIEHSMGPLDAWIGDKPWLKEIFEEPHELIYYLLMGFVLMHIAALIWHEYKDKVPLAQAMVTGYQYEIKTNSLPQPTNIDFHIKGDSHASIIDSNQSNV
;
A
#
# COMPACT_ATOMS: atom_id res chain seq x y z
N MET A 1 8.45 -15.51 -30.91
CA MET A 1 8.33 -14.41 -31.90
C MET A 1 6.85 -14.26 -32.25
N MET A 2 6.07 -13.63 -31.37
CA MET A 2 4.66 -13.29 -31.60
C MET A 2 4.30 -12.11 -30.68
N CYS A 3 4.99 -11.00 -30.93
CA CYS A 3 4.73 -9.70 -30.32
C CYS A 3 4.90 -8.71 -31.46
N LEU A 4 3.85 -8.52 -32.24
CA LEU A 4 3.77 -7.41 -33.17
C LEU A 4 2.29 -7.17 -33.48
N ASN A 5 1.94 -5.90 -33.39
CA ASN A 5 0.76 -5.25 -33.95
C ASN A 5 -0.55 -5.43 -33.20
N LEU A 6 -0.71 -4.62 -32.15
CA LEU A 6 -1.90 -3.78 -32.02
C LEU A 6 -1.42 -2.37 -31.68
N ILE A 7 -1.17 -1.58 -32.73
CA ILE A 7 -1.19 -0.12 -32.63
C ILE A 7 -2.66 0.20 -32.41
N GLU A 8 -3.01 0.47 -31.17
CA GLU A 8 -4.37 0.80 -30.75
C GLU A 8 -4.67 2.23 -31.20
N GLU A 9 -5.57 2.30 -32.17
CA GLU A 9 -6.17 3.51 -32.72
C GLU A 9 -6.72 4.37 -31.58
N GLN A 10 -6.15 5.57 -31.37
CA GLN A 10 -6.62 6.54 -30.38
C GLN A 10 -7.98 7.09 -30.80
N THR A 11 -9.02 6.32 -30.57
CA THR A 11 -10.36 6.87 -30.38
C THR A 11 -10.35 7.63 -29.06
N MET A 12 -11.07 8.76 -29.00
CA MET A 12 -11.35 9.46 -27.74
C MET A 12 -12.24 8.55 -26.88
N GLU A 13 -11.65 7.53 -26.27
CA GLU A 13 -12.31 6.66 -25.31
C GLU A 13 -12.77 7.54 -24.15
N ASN A 14 -14.09 7.71 -24.04
CA ASN A 14 -14.70 8.24 -22.82
C ASN A 14 -14.44 7.23 -21.69
N LEU A 15 -13.33 7.42 -20.98
CA LEU A 15 -13.00 6.66 -19.78
C LEU A 15 -14.12 6.87 -18.76
N THR A 16 -14.95 5.84 -18.57
CA THR A 16 -16.01 5.87 -17.58
C THR A 16 -15.44 5.33 -16.28
N TYR A 17 -15.46 6.12 -15.21
CA TYR A 17 -14.90 5.72 -13.92
C TYR A 17 -15.97 5.18 -12.97
N LEU A 18 -15.71 4.05 -12.33
CA LEU A 18 -16.44 3.61 -11.14
C LEU A 18 -15.78 4.21 -9.91
N ARG A 19 -16.58 4.81 -9.02
CA ARG A 19 -16.11 5.45 -7.79
C ARG A 19 -16.72 4.77 -6.58
N GLN A 20 -15.88 4.34 -5.64
CA GLN A 20 -16.31 3.75 -4.37
C GLN A 20 -15.58 4.41 -3.19
N LYS A 21 -16.30 4.61 -2.08
CA LYS A 21 -15.68 5.04 -0.82
C LYS A 21 -14.98 3.82 -0.20
N VAL A 22 -13.65 3.85 -0.18
CA VAL A 22 -12.83 2.72 0.26
C VAL A 22 -12.10 3.05 1.54
N TYR A 23 -11.46 4.24 1.61
CA TYR A 23 -10.64 4.62 2.75
C TYR A 23 -11.43 5.50 3.73
N ASP A 24 -11.48 5.03 4.98
CA ASP A 24 -12.11 5.77 6.06
C ASP A 24 -11.26 7.01 6.47
N PRO A 25 -11.87 8.06 7.05
CA PRO A 25 -11.12 9.27 7.43
C PRO A 25 -10.04 9.01 8.50
N ALA A 26 -10.26 8.11 9.45
CA ALA A 26 -9.28 7.85 10.50
C ALA A 26 -8.04 7.13 9.94
N LEU A 27 -8.23 6.14 9.07
CA LEU A 27 -7.14 5.47 8.36
C LEU A 27 -6.28 6.45 7.58
N ARG A 28 -6.91 7.41 6.87
CA ARG A 28 -6.19 8.45 6.11
C ARG A 28 -5.38 9.36 7.02
N LEU A 29 -5.96 9.80 8.14
CA LEU A 29 -5.26 10.63 9.11
C LEU A 29 -4.08 9.90 9.75
N ILE A 30 -4.27 8.65 10.15
CA ILE A 30 -3.19 7.82 10.72
C ILE A 30 -2.08 7.60 9.68
N HIS A 31 -2.43 7.35 8.42
CA HIS A 31 -1.47 7.22 7.34
C HIS A 31 -0.68 8.52 7.12
N LEU A 32 -1.37 9.66 7.04
CA LEU A 32 -0.72 10.97 6.89
C LEU A 32 0.20 11.28 8.07
N TRP A 33 -0.25 11.03 9.30
CA TRP A 33 0.55 11.19 10.51
C TRP A 33 1.83 10.36 10.44
N ASN A 34 1.71 9.06 10.19
CA ASN A 34 2.86 8.17 10.10
C ASN A 34 3.81 8.58 8.97
N GLY A 35 3.27 8.90 7.79
CA GLY A 35 4.07 9.35 6.65
C GLY A 35 4.88 10.61 6.96
N LEU A 36 4.25 11.62 7.57
CA LEU A 36 4.93 12.86 7.96
C LEU A 36 6.00 12.62 9.03
N VAL A 37 5.69 11.82 10.06
CA VAL A 37 6.64 11.51 11.13
C VAL A 37 7.84 10.75 10.59
N ILE A 38 7.64 9.77 9.69
CA ILE A 38 8.72 9.04 9.03
C ILE A 38 9.61 10.00 8.25
N VAL A 39 9.04 10.91 7.45
CA VAL A 39 9.81 11.90 6.69
C VAL A 39 10.61 12.81 7.63
N PHE A 40 10.03 13.27 8.73
CA PHE A 40 10.76 14.09 9.70
C PHE A 40 11.88 13.31 10.41
N LEU A 41 11.65 12.05 10.80
CA LEU A 41 12.70 11.20 11.37
C LEU A 41 13.89 11.05 10.42
N MET A 42 13.61 10.79 9.14
CA MET A 42 14.65 10.69 8.12
C MET A 42 15.38 12.02 7.95
N THR A 43 14.64 13.13 7.97
CA THR A 43 15.23 14.48 7.88
C THR A 43 16.15 14.78 9.05
N THR A 44 15.82 14.34 10.28
CA THR A 44 16.72 14.56 11.44
C THR A 44 18.06 13.86 11.28
N ILE A 45 18.09 12.65 10.70
CA ILE A 45 19.34 11.90 10.43
C ILE A 45 20.14 12.63 9.36
N TRP A 46 19.51 12.95 8.21
CA TRP A 46 20.18 13.65 7.11
C TRP A 46 20.72 15.01 7.55
N LEU A 47 19.95 15.73 8.35
CA LEU A 47 20.33 17.04 8.84
C LEU A 47 21.47 16.95 9.85
N SER A 48 21.55 15.86 10.64
CA SER A 48 22.62 15.68 11.63
C SER A 48 24.02 15.69 11.01
N GLU A 49 24.17 15.22 9.78
CA GLU A 49 25.44 15.22 9.04
C GLU A 49 25.96 16.63 8.74
N PHE A 50 25.09 17.65 8.73
CA PHE A 50 25.47 19.04 8.45
C PHE A 50 25.88 19.82 9.69
N PHE A 51 25.71 19.26 10.90
CA PHE A 51 26.03 19.94 12.15
C PHE A 51 27.30 19.35 12.78
N ASP A 52 28.23 20.22 13.16
CA ASP A 52 29.38 19.82 13.97
C ASP A 52 28.95 19.31 15.36
N ARG A 53 29.80 18.47 15.97
CA ARG A 53 29.57 17.91 17.30
C ARG A 53 29.39 19.01 18.33
N GLY A 54 28.14 19.29 18.70
CA GLY A 54 27.76 20.48 19.45
C GLY A 54 26.31 20.49 19.88
N VAL A 55 25.80 21.68 20.20
CA VAL A 55 24.41 21.85 20.66
C VAL A 55 23.41 21.45 19.57
N GLY A 56 23.70 21.76 18.30
CA GLY A 56 22.84 21.42 17.16
C GLY A 56 22.61 19.91 17.01
N GLU A 57 23.68 19.12 17.00
CA GLU A 57 23.61 17.65 16.93
C GLU A 57 22.78 17.06 18.08
N LYS A 58 23.04 17.50 19.32
CA LYS A 58 22.29 17.03 20.50
C LYS A 58 20.80 17.34 20.42
N THR A 59 20.45 18.55 19.94
CA THR A 59 19.04 18.93 19.75
C THR A 59 18.38 18.10 18.66
N LEU A 60 19.09 17.78 17.58
CA LEU A 60 18.57 16.90 16.52
C LEU A 60 18.33 15.47 17.02
N TRP A 61 19.24 14.91 17.82
CA TRP A 61 19.03 13.60 18.45
C TRP A 61 17.84 13.59 19.41
N GLN A 62 17.68 14.61 20.24
CA GLN A 62 16.49 14.73 21.10
C GLN A 62 15.21 14.83 20.27
N LEU A 63 15.23 15.62 19.18
CA LEU A 63 14.11 15.71 18.25
C LEU A 63 13.81 14.36 17.59
N HIS A 64 14.84 13.61 17.19
CA HIS A 64 14.71 12.26 16.64
C HIS A 64 13.99 11.33 17.63
N VAL A 65 14.40 11.34 18.91
CA VAL A 65 13.75 10.53 19.96
C VAL A 65 12.28 10.93 20.14
N TYR A 66 11.97 12.23 20.21
CA TYR A 66 10.58 12.70 20.34
C TYR A 66 9.71 12.33 19.12
N LEU A 67 10.26 12.45 17.91
CA LEU A 67 9.59 11.97 16.70
C LEU A 67 9.43 10.45 16.71
N GLY A 68 10.37 9.72 17.31
CA GLY A 68 10.28 8.28 17.55
C GLY A 68 9.09 7.92 18.43
N TYR A 69 8.83 8.70 19.49
CA TYR A 69 7.63 8.56 20.32
C TYR A 69 6.34 8.88 19.53
N ALA A 70 6.36 9.93 18.69
CA ALA A 70 5.23 10.25 17.82
C ALA A 70 4.95 9.13 16.81
N LEU A 71 6.00 8.47 16.29
CA LEU A 71 5.88 7.32 15.41
C LEU A 71 5.31 6.12 16.15
N ALA A 72 5.81 5.83 17.36
CA ALA A 72 5.31 4.74 18.19
C ALA A 72 3.79 4.86 18.41
N ILE A 73 3.31 6.05 18.77
CA ILE A 73 1.87 6.34 18.93
C ILE A 73 1.12 6.09 17.62
N GLY A 74 1.62 6.62 16.50
CA GLY A 74 0.97 6.50 15.20
C GLY A 74 0.92 5.06 14.65
N VAL A 75 2.00 4.29 14.85
CA VAL A 75 2.07 2.87 14.50
C VAL A 75 1.12 2.08 15.39
N THR A 76 1.12 2.26 16.71
CA THR A 76 0.18 1.60 17.61
C THR A 76 -1.27 1.91 17.25
N ALA A 77 -1.61 3.17 16.97
CA ALA A 77 -2.93 3.57 16.50
C ALA A 77 -3.31 2.82 15.20
N ARG A 78 -2.38 2.69 14.26
CA ARG A 78 -2.59 1.94 13.01
C ARG A 78 -2.81 0.45 13.25
N LEU A 79 -2.06 -0.17 14.17
CA LEU A 79 -2.22 -1.59 14.52
C LEU A 79 -3.59 -1.85 15.12
N ILE A 80 -4.02 -1.02 16.07
CA ILE A 80 -5.36 -1.10 16.66
C ILE A 80 -6.41 -0.94 15.57
N TRP A 81 -6.31 0.09 14.72
CA TRP A 81 -7.25 0.32 13.63
C TRP A 81 -7.26 -0.81 12.59
N GLY A 82 -6.14 -1.51 12.41
CA GLY A 82 -6.03 -2.69 11.54
C GLY A 82 -6.73 -3.94 12.08
N ILE A 83 -7.17 -3.92 13.33
CA ILE A 83 -7.94 -5.00 13.95
C ILE A 83 -9.42 -4.59 14.06
N VAL A 84 -9.70 -3.39 14.61
CA VAL A 84 -11.07 -2.96 14.91
C VAL A 84 -11.74 -2.16 13.78
N GLY A 85 -10.96 -1.65 12.84
CA GLY A 85 -11.44 -0.72 11.81
C GLY A 85 -12.36 -1.34 10.75
N PRO A 86 -12.79 -0.53 9.77
CA PRO A 86 -13.63 -0.96 8.64
C PRO A 86 -12.94 -2.04 7.78
N GLN A 87 -13.71 -2.77 6.97
CA GLN A 87 -13.22 -3.91 6.17
C GLN A 87 -11.88 -3.63 5.46
N HIS A 88 -11.77 -2.52 4.73
CA HIS A 88 -10.57 -2.17 3.96
C HIS A 88 -9.38 -1.67 4.81
N ALA A 89 -9.60 -1.36 6.08
CA ALA A 89 -8.54 -0.98 7.00
C ALA A 89 -7.87 -2.19 7.68
N ARG A 90 -8.56 -3.34 7.69
CA ARG A 90 -8.17 -4.54 8.44
C ARG A 90 -6.99 -5.28 7.78
N PHE A 91 -6.12 -5.85 8.61
CA PHE A 91 -5.04 -6.71 8.13
C PHE A 91 -5.54 -7.97 7.42
N SER A 92 -6.72 -8.47 7.79
CA SER A 92 -7.37 -9.60 7.13
C SER A 92 -7.68 -9.32 5.66
N ASP A 93 -8.02 -8.06 5.33
CA ASP A 93 -8.32 -7.65 3.95
C ASP A 93 -7.07 -7.56 3.07
N MET A 94 -5.90 -7.47 3.72
CA MET A 94 -4.58 -7.42 3.09
C MET A 94 -3.96 -8.82 2.94
N TRP A 95 -4.53 -9.86 3.56
CA TRP A 95 -3.94 -11.19 3.65
C TRP A 95 -4.30 -12.07 2.43
N HIS A 96 -3.38 -12.17 1.46
CA HIS A 96 -3.58 -12.92 0.21
C HIS A 96 -2.46 -13.94 -0.10
N PRO A 97 -2.21 -14.91 0.80
CA PRO A 97 -1.08 -15.84 0.67
C PRO A 97 -1.14 -16.69 -0.61
N ALA A 98 -2.33 -17.10 -1.04
CA ALA A 98 -2.51 -17.88 -2.27
C ALA A 98 -2.09 -17.08 -3.53
N THR A 99 -2.42 -15.79 -3.57
CA THR A 99 -2.05 -14.89 -4.68
C THR A 99 -0.56 -14.62 -4.69
N TRP A 100 0.05 -14.37 -3.52
CA TRP A 100 1.50 -14.15 -3.40
C TRP A 100 2.28 -15.39 -3.83
N TRP A 101 1.89 -16.57 -3.32
CA TRP A 101 2.56 -17.83 -3.64
C TRP A 101 2.43 -18.17 -5.12
N SER A 102 1.25 -17.98 -5.71
CA SER A 102 1.04 -18.19 -7.15
C SER A 102 1.88 -17.24 -8.01
N ALA A 103 1.97 -15.96 -7.63
CA ALA A 103 2.76 -14.97 -8.37
C ALA A 103 4.25 -15.32 -8.38
N ILE A 104 4.79 -15.73 -7.23
CA ILE A 104 6.17 -16.18 -7.09
C ILE A 104 6.40 -17.46 -7.91
N ARG A 105 5.53 -18.48 -7.76
CA ARG A 105 5.70 -19.77 -8.45
C ARG A 105 5.64 -19.64 -9.97
N LYS A 106 4.74 -18.80 -10.48
CA LYS A 106 4.49 -18.66 -11.92
C LYS A 106 5.28 -17.52 -12.55
N PHE A 107 6.09 -16.80 -11.76
CA PHE A 107 6.78 -15.56 -12.16
C PHE A 107 5.83 -14.58 -12.88
N CYS A 108 4.57 -14.55 -12.46
CA CYS A 108 3.49 -13.81 -13.09
C CYS A 108 2.87 -12.86 -12.06
N PHE A 109 3.27 -11.60 -12.12
CA PHE A 109 2.86 -10.54 -11.20
C PHE A 109 1.61 -9.80 -11.68
N LYS A 110 0.72 -10.49 -12.38
CA LYS A 110 -0.59 -9.94 -12.78
C LYS A 110 -1.64 -10.34 -11.74
N ALA A 111 -2.18 -9.36 -11.03
CA ALA A 111 -3.37 -9.52 -10.21
C ALA A 111 -4.49 -8.64 -10.77
N GLN A 112 -5.73 -9.10 -10.66
CA GLN A 112 -6.87 -8.28 -11.03
C GLN A 112 -6.96 -7.07 -10.09
N PRO A 113 -7.18 -5.86 -10.60
CA PRO A 113 -7.48 -4.70 -9.77
C PRO A 113 -8.69 -4.99 -8.88
N ARG A 114 -8.63 -4.49 -7.63
CA ARG A 114 -9.77 -4.51 -6.70
C ARG A 114 -9.84 -3.19 -5.96
N PHE A 115 -11.04 -2.83 -5.53
CA PHE A 115 -11.23 -1.82 -4.49
C PHE A 115 -10.54 -2.26 -3.19
N GLY A 116 -9.78 -1.33 -2.60
CA GLY A 116 -8.90 -1.58 -1.47
C GLY A 116 -7.45 -1.77 -1.90
N HIS A 117 -6.74 -2.64 -1.17
CA HIS A 117 -5.32 -2.87 -1.40
C HIS A 117 -5.10 -3.80 -2.59
N HIS A 118 -4.12 -3.46 -3.43
CA HIS A 118 -3.69 -4.33 -4.52
C HIS A 118 -3.16 -5.66 -3.95
N PRO A 119 -3.67 -6.84 -4.39
CA PRO A 119 -3.35 -8.11 -3.75
C PRO A 119 -1.87 -8.48 -3.72
N LEU A 120 -1.07 -8.05 -4.72
CA LEU A 120 0.38 -8.30 -4.70
C LEU A 120 1.14 -7.30 -3.84
N ALA A 121 0.66 -6.05 -3.76
CA ALA A 121 1.32 -5.02 -2.96
C ALA A 121 1.04 -5.20 -1.47
N SER A 122 -0.08 -5.85 -1.12
CA SER A 122 -0.48 -6.06 0.26
C SER A 122 0.54 -6.85 1.09
N GLY A 123 1.27 -7.80 0.47
CA GLY A 123 2.36 -8.53 1.13
C GLY A 123 3.53 -7.63 1.51
N ILE A 124 3.91 -6.69 0.63
CA ILE A 124 4.96 -5.70 0.90
C ILE A 124 4.51 -4.77 2.04
N TYR A 125 3.26 -4.33 2.04
CA TYR A 125 2.73 -3.49 3.12
C TYR A 125 2.76 -4.18 4.49
N LEU A 126 2.44 -5.48 4.55
CA LEU A 126 2.55 -6.26 5.79
C LEU A 126 4.00 -6.38 6.26
N LEU A 127 4.94 -6.58 5.34
CA LEU A 127 6.38 -6.58 5.66
C LEU A 127 6.82 -5.22 6.21
N VAL A 128 6.36 -4.11 5.61
CA VAL A 128 6.67 -2.76 6.08
C VAL A 128 6.08 -2.51 7.47
N TYR A 129 4.86 -3.00 7.76
CA TYR A 129 4.32 -2.90 9.13
C TYR A 129 5.18 -3.67 10.14
N LEU A 130 5.67 -4.87 9.78
CA LEU A 130 6.59 -5.62 10.63
C LEU A 130 7.89 -4.84 10.87
N MET A 131 8.47 -4.27 9.80
CA MET A 131 9.66 -3.41 9.91
C MET A 131 9.42 -2.20 10.81
N LEU A 132 8.28 -1.51 10.67
CA LEU A 132 7.92 -0.36 11.51
C LEU A 132 7.76 -0.74 12.99
N ILE A 133 7.17 -1.91 13.28
CA ILE A 133 7.07 -2.42 14.66
C ILE A 133 8.48 -2.65 15.22
N THR A 134 9.34 -3.35 14.49
CA THR A 134 10.72 -3.59 14.91
C THR A 134 11.47 -2.27 15.10
N MET A 135 11.30 -1.30 14.19
CA MET A 135 11.90 0.04 14.27
C MET A 135 11.49 0.79 15.54
N VAL A 136 10.21 0.73 15.91
CA VAL A 136 9.71 1.34 17.15
C VAL A 136 10.31 0.64 18.37
N ILE A 137 10.35 -0.69 18.39
CA ILE A 137 10.92 -1.44 19.52
C ILE A 137 12.40 -1.12 19.69
N THR A 138 13.18 -1.22 18.61
CA THR A 138 14.62 -0.95 18.67
C THR A 138 14.90 0.52 19.02
N GLY A 139 14.16 1.47 18.44
CA GLY A 139 14.33 2.89 18.72
C GLY A 139 13.99 3.29 20.16
N LEU A 140 12.90 2.73 20.73
CA LEU A 140 12.57 2.95 22.14
C LEU A 140 13.63 2.35 23.08
N SER A 141 14.19 1.19 22.72
CA SER A 141 15.28 0.58 23.48
C SER A 141 16.56 1.41 23.43
N LEU A 142 16.93 1.94 22.26
CA LEU A 142 18.09 2.82 22.11
C LEU A 142 17.89 4.15 22.86
N ALA A 143 16.70 4.73 22.80
CA ALA A 143 16.37 5.93 23.59
C ALA A 143 16.54 5.70 25.11
N ALA A 144 16.21 4.51 25.60
CA ALA A 144 16.44 4.13 26.99
C ALA A 144 17.94 3.95 27.29
N ILE A 145 18.67 3.17 26.48
CA ILE A 145 20.06 2.80 26.75
C ILE A 145 21.03 3.98 26.56
N GLU A 146 20.87 4.78 25.51
CA GLU A 146 21.84 5.81 25.14
C GLU A 146 21.49 7.21 25.65
N HIS A 147 20.19 7.49 25.78
CA HIS A 147 19.72 8.81 26.16
C HIS A 147 19.07 8.85 27.55
N SER A 148 18.91 7.70 28.21
CA SER A 148 18.16 7.58 29.47
C SER A 148 16.77 8.20 29.39
N MET A 149 16.09 7.96 28.26
CA MET A 149 14.77 8.53 27.97
C MET A 149 13.72 7.43 27.78
N GLY A 150 12.51 7.73 28.24
CA GLY A 150 11.32 6.93 27.98
C GLY A 150 11.07 5.84 29.02
N PRO A 151 9.96 5.10 28.87
CA PRO A 151 9.47 4.18 29.90
C PRO A 151 10.35 2.92 30.07
N LEU A 152 11.16 2.59 29.07
CA LEU A 152 12.04 1.41 29.09
C LEU A 152 13.35 1.66 29.86
N ASP A 153 13.72 2.92 30.12
CA ASP A 153 14.95 3.30 30.83
C ASP A 153 15.09 2.58 32.19
N ALA A 154 14.00 2.53 32.96
CA ALA A 154 13.96 1.86 34.26
C ALA A 154 14.24 0.33 34.21
N TRP A 155 14.14 -0.30 33.03
CA TRP A 155 14.29 -1.76 32.88
C TRP A 155 15.55 -2.19 32.13
N ILE A 156 15.99 -1.36 31.17
CA ILE A 156 17.10 -1.70 30.27
C ILE A 156 18.12 -0.57 30.10
N GLY A 157 17.91 0.62 30.65
CA GLY A 157 18.81 1.76 30.49
C GLY A 157 20.22 1.52 31.04
N ASP A 158 20.34 0.68 32.07
CA ASP A 158 21.61 0.28 32.70
C ASP A 158 22.33 -0.89 32.00
N LYS A 159 21.83 -1.34 30.84
CA LYS A 159 22.35 -2.52 30.11
C LYS A 159 22.98 -2.13 28.77
N PRO A 160 24.18 -1.51 28.77
CA PRO A 160 24.83 -1.04 27.55
C PRO A 160 25.17 -2.16 26.55
N TRP A 161 25.31 -3.41 27.01
CA TRP A 161 25.55 -4.56 26.14
C TRP A 161 24.37 -4.86 25.18
N LEU A 162 23.17 -4.38 25.49
CA LEU A 162 22.00 -4.50 24.62
C LEU A 162 22.02 -3.51 23.46
N LYS A 163 22.86 -2.47 23.52
CA LYS A 163 22.90 -1.41 22.51
C LYS A 163 23.08 -1.99 21.11
N GLU A 164 24.12 -2.78 20.89
CA GLU A 164 24.46 -3.34 19.57
C GLU A 164 23.33 -4.20 19.00
N ILE A 165 22.63 -4.96 19.86
CA ILE A 165 21.49 -5.81 19.48
C ILE A 165 20.32 -4.99 18.93
N PHE A 166 20.13 -3.76 19.39
CA PHE A 166 19.06 -2.87 18.93
C PHE A 166 19.51 -1.89 17.84
N GLU A 167 20.77 -1.45 17.86
CA GLU A 167 21.34 -0.50 16.90
C GLU A 167 21.40 -1.08 15.49
N GLU A 168 21.99 -2.28 15.33
CA GLU A 168 22.13 -2.92 14.02
C GLU A 168 20.79 -3.09 13.28
N PRO A 169 19.73 -3.68 13.87
CA PRO A 169 18.45 -3.79 13.17
C PRO A 169 17.78 -2.43 12.97
N HIS A 170 17.98 -1.44 13.85
CA HIS A 170 17.43 -0.10 13.67
C HIS A 170 18.04 0.58 12.45
N GLU A 171 19.36 0.54 12.30
CA GLU A 171 20.06 1.12 11.15
C GLU A 171 19.73 0.37 9.85
N LEU A 172 19.73 -0.98 9.88
CA LEU A 172 19.37 -1.78 8.72
C LEU A 172 17.94 -1.47 8.23
N ILE A 173 16.98 -1.41 9.16
CA ILE A 173 15.58 -1.11 8.83
C ILE A 173 15.44 0.32 8.31
N TYR A 174 16.21 1.28 8.84
CA TYR A 174 16.25 2.64 8.30
C TYR A 174 16.59 2.64 6.80
N TYR A 175 17.66 1.97 6.37
CA TYR A 175 18.01 1.91 4.94
C TYR A 175 16.95 1.21 4.09
N LEU A 176 16.34 0.13 4.60
CA LEU A 176 15.27 -0.59 3.91
C LEU A 176 14.01 0.27 3.77
N LEU A 177 13.62 1.00 4.81
CA LEU A 177 12.48 1.91 4.78
C LEU A 177 12.74 3.12 3.88
N MET A 178 13.96 3.66 3.85
CA MET A 178 14.35 4.72 2.92
C MET A 178 14.16 4.25 1.47
N GLY A 179 14.67 3.07 1.12
CA GLY A 179 14.48 2.48 -0.21
C GLY A 179 12.99 2.24 -0.52
N PHE A 180 12.24 1.74 0.45
CA PHE A 180 10.80 1.52 0.30
C PHE A 180 10.04 2.83 0.06
N VAL A 181 10.30 3.91 0.80
CA VAL A 181 9.61 5.19 0.64
C VAL A 181 9.83 5.76 -0.77
N LEU A 182 11.07 5.73 -1.26
CA LEU A 182 11.38 6.17 -2.63
C LEU A 182 10.64 5.32 -3.66
N MET A 183 10.69 4.00 -3.52
CA MET A 183 10.00 3.07 -4.41
C MET A 183 8.48 3.24 -4.35
N HIS A 184 7.92 3.48 -3.16
CA HIS A 184 6.50 3.67 -2.95
C HIS A 184 5.99 4.92 -3.67
N ILE A 185 6.71 6.04 -3.54
CA ILE A 185 6.37 7.29 -4.26
C ILE A 185 6.57 7.12 -5.77
N ALA A 186 7.66 6.47 -6.20
CA ALA A 186 7.90 6.21 -7.62
C ALA A 186 6.80 5.31 -8.23
N ALA A 187 6.38 4.27 -7.51
CA ALA A 187 5.28 3.39 -7.92
C ALA A 187 3.96 4.15 -7.99
N LEU A 188 3.69 5.05 -7.03
CA LEU A 188 2.50 5.91 -7.05
C LEU A 188 2.46 6.77 -8.33
N ILE A 189 3.54 7.48 -8.62
CA ILE A 189 3.66 8.33 -9.82
C ILE A 189 3.53 7.50 -11.10
N TRP A 190 4.22 6.36 -11.15
CA TRP A 190 4.19 5.46 -12.29
C TRP A 190 2.78 4.92 -12.58
N HIS A 191 2.08 4.45 -11.55
CA HIS A 191 0.73 3.92 -11.69
C HIS A 191 -0.29 5.02 -12.02
N GLU A 192 -0.16 6.21 -11.44
CA GLU A 192 -1.05 7.34 -11.78
C GLU A 192 -0.88 7.78 -13.24
N TYR A 193 0.36 7.80 -13.75
CA TYR A 193 0.64 8.10 -15.15
C TYR A 193 0.17 6.99 -16.11
N LYS A 194 0.46 5.72 -15.78
CA LYS A 194 0.17 4.57 -16.65
C LYS A 194 -1.31 4.20 -16.65
N ASP A 195 -1.90 4.08 -15.47
CA ASP A 195 -3.26 3.56 -15.29
C ASP A 195 -4.31 4.68 -15.34
N LYS A 196 -3.88 5.96 -15.40
CA LYS A 196 -4.74 7.16 -15.51
C LYS A 196 -5.86 7.22 -14.46
N VAL A 197 -5.55 6.71 -13.27
CA VAL A 197 -6.43 6.74 -12.09
C VAL A 197 -5.76 7.55 -10.98
N PRO A 198 -6.49 8.47 -10.31
CA PRO A 198 -5.90 9.37 -9.33
C PRO A 198 -5.72 8.65 -7.98
N LEU A 199 -4.62 7.92 -7.85
CA LEU A 199 -4.29 7.12 -6.66
C LEU A 199 -3.94 7.99 -5.46
N ALA A 200 -3.16 9.06 -5.65
CA ALA A 200 -2.81 9.98 -4.56
C ALA A 200 -4.06 10.68 -4.01
N GLN A 201 -4.96 11.10 -4.90
CA GLN A 201 -6.23 11.72 -4.51
C GLN A 201 -7.12 10.77 -3.72
N ALA A 202 -7.04 9.46 -3.96
CA ALA A 202 -7.82 8.48 -3.19
C ALA A 202 -7.46 8.49 -1.70
N MET A 203 -6.20 8.73 -1.37
CA MET A 203 -5.74 8.85 0.03
C MET A 203 -6.14 10.17 0.68
N VAL A 204 -6.41 11.22 -0.10
CA VAL A 204 -6.91 12.51 0.43
C VAL A 204 -8.43 12.53 0.53
N THR A 205 -9.13 12.04 -0.49
CA THR A 205 -10.61 12.11 -0.60
C THR A 205 -11.32 10.90 0.00
N GLY A 206 -10.63 9.76 0.11
CA GLY A 206 -11.19 8.49 0.56
C GLY A 206 -11.92 7.71 -0.52
N TYR A 207 -11.98 8.24 -1.74
CA TYR A 207 -12.65 7.62 -2.88
C TYR A 207 -11.63 7.01 -3.84
N GLN A 208 -11.79 5.72 -4.11
CA GLN A 208 -11.01 5.02 -5.11
C GLN A 208 -11.77 5.00 -6.44
N TYR A 209 -11.02 5.06 -7.53
CA TYR A 209 -11.52 5.09 -8.89
C TYR A 209 -10.98 3.89 -9.66
N GLU A 210 -11.85 3.20 -10.39
CA GLU A 210 -11.49 2.15 -11.33
C GLU A 210 -12.06 2.47 -12.72
N ILE A 211 -11.33 2.12 -13.78
CA ILE A 211 -11.83 2.30 -15.15
C ILE A 211 -12.86 1.20 -15.41
N LYS A 212 -14.08 1.60 -15.74
CA LYS A 212 -15.11 0.70 -16.26
C LYS A 212 -14.70 0.29 -17.66
N THR A 213 -14.06 -0.87 -17.78
CA THR A 213 -13.95 -1.52 -19.09
C THR A 213 -15.35 -1.93 -19.51
N ASN A 214 -15.86 -1.36 -20.60
CA ASN A 214 -17.06 -1.84 -21.28
C ASN A 214 -16.73 -3.22 -21.88
N SER A 215 -16.59 -4.23 -21.04
CA SER A 215 -16.64 -5.60 -21.50
C SER A 215 -18.05 -5.81 -22.04
N LEU A 216 -18.14 -6.11 -23.33
CA LEU A 216 -19.33 -6.72 -23.93
C LEU A 216 -19.83 -7.79 -22.95
N PRO A 217 -21.16 -7.94 -22.77
CA PRO A 217 -21.69 -8.95 -21.86
C PRO A 217 -20.99 -10.27 -22.14
N GLN A 218 -20.34 -10.84 -21.11
CA GLN A 218 -19.84 -12.20 -21.16
C GLN A 218 -20.95 -13.04 -21.76
N PRO A 219 -20.72 -13.79 -22.85
CA PRO A 219 -21.76 -14.66 -23.37
C PRO A 219 -22.12 -15.59 -22.21
N THR A 220 -23.28 -15.34 -21.61
CA THR A 220 -23.98 -16.33 -20.80
C THR A 220 -23.91 -17.61 -21.61
N ASN A 221 -23.44 -18.70 -21.01
CA ASN A 221 -23.51 -20.03 -21.63
C ASN A 221 -24.97 -20.26 -22.04
N ILE A 222 -25.31 -19.88 -23.26
CA ILE A 222 -26.51 -20.30 -23.95
C ILE A 222 -26.15 -21.72 -24.31
N ASP A 223 -26.65 -22.65 -23.51
CA ASP A 223 -26.60 -24.07 -23.75
C ASP A 223 -27.28 -24.30 -25.11
N PHE A 224 -26.48 -24.36 -26.17
CA PHE A 224 -26.96 -24.70 -27.51
C PHE A 224 -27.26 -26.20 -27.49
N HIS A 225 -28.43 -26.54 -26.95
CA HIS A 225 -29.03 -27.85 -27.18
C HIS A 225 -29.52 -27.86 -28.63
N ILE A 226 -28.63 -28.23 -29.55
CA ILE A 226 -28.97 -28.50 -30.94
C ILE A 226 -29.82 -29.77 -30.92
N LYS A 227 -31.13 -29.61 -30.80
CA LYS A 227 -32.08 -30.67 -31.15
C LYS A 227 -32.15 -30.69 -32.67
N GLY A 228 -31.38 -31.60 -33.24
CA GLY A 228 -31.38 -31.87 -34.67
C GLY A 228 -32.69 -32.51 -35.08
N ASP A 229 -33.67 -31.69 -35.45
CA ASP A 229 -34.84 -32.13 -36.19
C ASP A 229 -34.85 -31.38 -37.52
N SER A 230 -34.40 -32.07 -38.56
CA SER A 230 -34.66 -31.74 -39.95
C SER A 230 -36.17 -31.56 -40.13
N HIS A 231 -36.65 -30.40 -40.56
CA HIS A 231 -37.73 -30.25 -41.55
C HIS A 231 -38.00 -28.76 -41.82
N ALA A 232 -38.18 -28.48 -43.10
CA ALA A 232 -38.41 -27.19 -43.75
C ALA A 232 -39.52 -26.31 -43.15
N SER A 233 -39.37 -24.99 -43.27
CA SER A 233 -40.18 -24.18 -44.21
C SER A 233 -39.84 -22.68 -44.07
N ILE A 234 -39.60 -22.05 -45.22
CA ILE A 234 -39.59 -20.59 -45.38
C ILE A 234 -41.05 -20.17 -45.51
N ILE A 235 -41.52 -19.28 -44.64
CA ILE A 235 -42.80 -18.60 -44.81
C ILE A 235 -42.60 -17.12 -44.53
N ASP A 236 -42.62 -16.33 -45.60
CA ASP A 236 -42.77 -14.88 -45.59
C ASP A 236 -44.26 -14.55 -45.35
N SER A 237 -44.53 -13.63 -44.43
CA SER A 237 -45.88 -13.07 -44.23
C SER A 237 -45.80 -11.65 -43.70
N ASN A 238 -45.46 -10.72 -44.59
CA ASN A 238 -45.87 -9.32 -44.43
C ASN A 238 -47.13 -9.07 -45.26
N GLN A 239 -48.29 -9.33 -44.67
CA GLN A 239 -49.58 -8.81 -45.14
C GLN A 239 -50.44 -8.36 -43.95
N SER A 240 -50.72 -7.04 -43.95
CA SER A 240 -51.96 -6.36 -43.59
C SER A 240 -52.65 -6.63 -42.24
N ASN A 241 -52.90 -5.55 -41.49
CA ASN A 241 -54.09 -5.18 -40.69
C ASN A 241 -53.59 -4.31 -39.51
N VAL A 242 -54.04 -3.09 -39.20
CA VAL A 242 -55.22 -2.26 -39.52
C VAL A 242 -54.79 -0.80 -39.44
#